data_AF-A0A1J5A056-F1
#
_entry.id   AF-A0A1J5A056-F1
#
_cell.length_a   1.000
_cell.length_b   1.000
_cell.length_c   1.000
_cell.angle_alpha   90.00
_cell.angle_beta   90.00
_cell.angle_gamma   90.00
#
_symmetry.space_group_name_H-M   'P 1'
#
loop_
_entity.id
_entity.type
_entity.pdbx_description
1 polymer ?
#
loop_
_entity_poly.entity_id
_entity_poly.type
_entity_poly.pdbx_seq_one_letter_code
_entity_poly.pdbx_strand_id
1 'polypeptide(L)'
;MSQREVLIMLAHAQWCAACRGRLLAEPDAVFIGRALSAAEKEVLARLTEEDFTTPGTLARALESTVSELDSYSDHPVARLRHF
;
A
#
# COMPACT_ATOMS: atom_id res chain seq x y z
N MET A 1 -13.83 4.54 -8.94
CA MET A 1 -13.29 3.18 -8.74
C MET A 1 -12.71 3.13 -7.34
N SER A 2 -13.00 2.11 -6.53
CA SER A 2 -12.55 2.10 -5.13
C SER A 2 -11.07 1.69 -5.05
N GLN A 3 -10.21 2.53 -4.48
CA GLN A 3 -8.79 2.25 -4.21
C GLN A 3 -8.56 1.21 -3.08
N ARG A 4 -9.53 0.32 -2.86
CA ARG A 4 -9.61 -0.54 -1.68
C ARG A 4 -8.42 -1.50 -1.59
N GLU A 5 -8.01 -2.10 -2.71
CA GLU A 5 -6.89 -3.05 -2.72
C GLU A 5 -5.57 -2.34 -2.40
N VAL A 6 -5.36 -1.14 -2.95
CA VAL A 6 -4.21 -0.28 -2.66
C VAL A 6 -4.15 0.05 -1.17
N LEU A 7 -5.25 0.53 -0.59
CA LEU A 7 -5.31 0.91 0.82
C LEU A 7 -5.02 -0.29 1.75
N ILE A 8 -5.52 -1.48 1.42
CA ILE A 8 -5.22 -2.71 2.16
C ILE A 8 -3.74 -3.05 2.11
N MET A 9 -3.12 -2.99 0.93
CA MET A 9 -1.70 -3.29 0.76
C MET A 9 -0.82 -2.33 1.55
N LEU A 10 -1.14 -1.04 1.50
CA LEU A 10 -0.33 0.01 2.10
C LEU A 10 -0.53 0.11 3.60
N ALA A 11 -1.74 -0.09 4.09
CA ALA A 11 -2.00 -0.27 5.51
C ALA A 11 -1.18 -1.44 6.07
N HIS A 12 -1.04 -2.56 5.35
CA HIS A 12 -0.18 -3.65 5.78
C HIS A 12 1.32 -3.31 5.70
N ALA A 13 1.78 -2.79 4.55
CA ALA A 13 3.18 -2.45 4.33
C ALA A 13 3.70 -1.38 5.30
N GLN A 14 2.83 -0.49 5.78
CA GLN A 14 3.17 0.50 6.80
C GLN A 14 3.70 -0.15 8.09
N TRP A 15 3.16 -1.31 8.46
CA TRP A 15 3.51 -2.01 9.71
C TRP A 15 4.41 -3.24 9.48
N CYS A 16 4.53 -3.73 8.24
CA CYS A 16 5.32 -4.90 7.90
C CYS A 16 6.53 -4.53 7.01
N ALA A 17 7.69 -4.38 7.64
CA ALA A 17 8.94 -4.04 6.94
C ALA A 17 9.31 -5.04 5.83
N ALA A 18 8.97 -6.33 5.99
CA ALA A 18 9.21 -7.35 4.97
C ALA A 18 8.35 -7.10 3.72
N CYS A 19 7.06 -6.83 3.89
CA CYS A 19 6.16 -6.54 2.78
C CYS A 19 6.49 -5.20 2.13
N ARG A 20 6.83 -4.17 2.93
CA ARG A 20 7.36 -2.91 2.41
C ARG A 20 8.60 -3.13 1.54
N GLY A 21 9.58 -3.87 2.03
CA GLY A 21 10.81 -4.17 1.29
C GLY A 21 10.52 -4.86 -0.05
N ARG A 22 9.58 -5.82 -0.07
CA ARG A 22 9.18 -6.50 -1.30
C ARG A 22 8.43 -5.58 -2.27
N LEU A 23 7.53 -4.73 -1.78
CA LEU A 23 6.82 -3.75 -2.61
C LEU A 23 7.78 -2.77 -3.27
N LEU A 24 8.81 -2.32 -2.55
CA LEU A 24 9.80 -1.37 -3.06
C LEU A 24 10.83 -2.02 -3.99
N ALA A 25 11.23 -3.26 -3.71
CA ALA A 25 12.22 -3.97 -4.52
C ALA A 25 11.64 -4.57 -5.81
N GLU A 26 10.45 -5.18 -5.72
CA GLU A 26 9.81 -5.92 -6.81
C GLU A 26 8.29 -5.65 -6.87
N PRO A 27 7.86 -4.41 -7.16
CA PRO A 27 6.45 -4.03 -7.17
C PRO A 27 5.61 -4.88 -8.12
N ASP A 28 6.10 -5.17 -9.32
CA ASP A 28 5.38 -5.96 -10.31
C ASP A 28 5.07 -7.39 -9.82
N ALA A 29 6.01 -8.02 -9.11
CA ALA A 29 5.80 -9.34 -8.53
C ALA A 29 4.71 -9.31 -7.44
N VAL A 30 4.64 -8.23 -6.66
CA VAL A 30 3.62 -8.01 -5.63
C VAL A 30 2.22 -7.79 -6.24
N PHE A 31 2.13 -7.27 -7.47
CA PHE A 31 0.86 -6.97 -8.15
C PHE A 31 0.21 -8.20 -8.79
N ILE A 32 0.94 -9.30 -8.99
CA ILE A 32 0.43 -10.52 -9.63
C ILE A 32 -0.79 -11.04 -8.84
N GLY A 33 -1.89 -11.28 -9.55
CA GLY A 33 -3.13 -11.81 -8.96
C GLY A 33 -3.96 -10.79 -8.17
N ARG A 34 -3.58 -9.51 -8.16
CA ARG A 34 -4.33 -8.45 -7.47
C ARG A 34 -5.23 -7.66 -8.41
N ALA A 35 -6.37 -7.23 -7.89
CA ALA A 35 -7.31 -6.36 -8.58
C ALA A 35 -6.85 -4.90 -8.55
N LEU A 36 -5.72 -4.61 -9.21
CA LEU A 36 -5.14 -3.27 -9.36
C LEU A 36 -5.30 -2.80 -10.81
N SER A 37 -5.81 -1.59 -10.99
CA SER A 37 -5.81 -0.85 -12.26
C SER A 37 -4.39 -0.41 -12.64
N ALA A 38 -4.18 -0.01 -13.89
CA ALA A 38 -2.89 0.48 -14.36
C ALA A 38 -2.43 1.72 -13.56
N ALA A 39 -3.34 2.66 -13.30
CA ALA A 39 -3.04 3.85 -12.50
C ALA A 39 -2.61 3.51 -11.08
N GLU A 40 -3.27 2.54 -10.43
CA GLU A 40 -2.91 2.11 -9.08
C GLU A 40 -1.54 1.43 -9.04
N LYS A 41 -1.21 0.62 -10.07
CA LYS A 41 0.12 0.02 -10.20
C LYS A 41 1.20 1.09 -10.40
N GLU A 42 0.95 2.09 -11.22
CA GLU A 42 1.88 3.20 -11.44
C GLU A 42 2.15 3.98 -10.15
N VAL A 43 1.12 4.25 -9.35
CA VAL A 43 1.28 4.92 -8.06
C VAL A 43 2.09 4.05 -7.10
N LEU A 44 1.74 2.77 -6.96
CA LEU A 44 2.46 1.83 -6.09
C LEU A 44 3.92 1.63 -6.49
N ALA A 45 4.23 1.61 -7.79
CA ALA A 45 5.58 1.43 -8.30
C ALA A 45 6.48 2.68 -8.14
N ARG A 46 5.89 3.85 -7.85
CA ARG A 46 6.62 5.10 -7.58
C ARG A 46 6.91 5.32 -6.10
N LEU A 47 6.35 4.50 -5.21
CA LEU A 47 6.60 4.61 -3.78
C LEU A 47 8.06 4.35 -3.47
N THR A 48 8.55 5.07 -2.46
CA THR A 48 9.91 5.02 -1.95
C THR A 48 9.89 4.74 -0.46
N GLU A 49 11.04 4.44 0.16
CA GLU A 49 11.09 4.32 1.62
C GLU A 49 10.65 5.59 2.34
N GLU A 50 10.89 6.77 1.77
CA GLU A 50 10.53 8.06 2.36
C GLU A 50 9.02 8.20 2.53
N ASP A 51 8.23 7.65 1.62
CA ASP A 51 6.76 7.69 1.69
C ASP A 51 6.24 6.97 2.94
N PHE A 52 6.94 5.92 3.39
CA PHE A 52 6.59 5.14 4.59
C PHE A 52 7.04 5.76 5.91
N THR A 53 7.69 6.93 5.89
CA THR A 53 8.20 7.59 7.10
C THR A 53 7.07 7.90 8.09
N THR A 54 5.92 8.35 7.58
CA THR A 54 4.71 8.60 8.37
C THR A 54 3.46 8.18 7.59
N PRO A 55 2.35 7.84 8.27
CA PRO A 55 1.07 7.61 7.59
C PRO A 55 0.62 8.81 6.72
N GLY A 56 1.00 10.02 7.12
CA GLY A 56 0.71 11.26 6.38
C GLY A 56 1.47 11.41 5.06
N THR A 57 2.74 11.01 5.01
CA THR A 57 3.53 11.01 3.77
C THR A 57 2.98 9.97 2.79
N LEU A 58 2.64 8.78 3.30
CA LEU A 58 2.06 7.72 2.47
C LEU A 58 0.69 8.09 1.91
N ALA A 59 -0.18 8.69 2.73
CA ALA A 59 -1.49 9.17 2.29
C ALA A 59 -1.37 10.22 1.16
N ARG A 60 -0.40 11.13 1.28
CA ARG A 60 -0.12 12.13 0.24
C ARG A 60 0.33 11.52 -1.08
N ALA A 61 1.18 10.49 -1.04
CA ALA A 61 1.65 9.80 -2.25
C ALA A 61 0.50 9.12 -3.03
N LEU A 62 -0.61 8.83 -2.36
CA LEU A 62 -1.79 8.16 -2.93
C LEU A 62 -2.93 9.10 -3.28
N GLU A 63 -2.78 10.40 -3.00
CA GLU A 63 -3.88 11.37 -3.03
C GLU A 63 -5.08 10.92 -2.16
N SER A 64 -4.79 10.23 -1.05
CA SER A 64 -5.78 9.72 -0.09
C SER A 64 -5.63 10.43 1.26
N THR A 65 -6.58 10.17 2.17
CA THR A 65 -6.53 10.71 3.54
C THR A 65 -5.88 9.72 4.51
N VAL A 66 -5.25 10.24 5.56
CA VAL A 66 -4.71 9.39 6.64
C VAL A 66 -5.82 8.55 7.28
N SER A 67 -7.01 9.12 7.43
CA SER A 67 -8.17 8.40 7.98
C SER A 67 -8.60 7.20 7.14
N GLU A 68 -8.44 7.25 5.81
CA GLU A 68 -8.72 6.11 4.94
C GLU A 68 -7.67 5.01 5.13
N LEU A 69 -6.38 5.35 5.16
CA LEU A 69 -5.29 4.41 5.47
C LEU A 69 -5.46 3.75 6.85
N ASP A 70 -5.79 4.53 7.87
CA ASP A 70 -6.02 4.04 9.23
C ASP A 70 -7.25 3.11 9.30
N SER A 71 -8.31 3.39 8.53
CA SER A 71 -9.50 2.54 8.49
C SER A 71 -9.21 1.10 8.03
N TYR A 72 -8.11 0.88 7.30
CA TYR A 72 -7.65 -0.44 6.88
C TYR A 72 -6.54 -1.02 7.75
N SER A 73 -5.87 -0.21 8.59
CA SER A 73 -4.74 -0.64 9.42
C SER A 73 -5.13 -1.70 10.45
N ASP A 74 -6.31 -1.57 11.07
CA ASP A 74 -6.87 -2.56 12.00
C ASP A 74 -7.75 -3.62 11.31
N HIS A 75 -7.94 -3.52 9.99
CA HIS A 75 -8.81 -4.44 9.27
C HIS A 75 -8.14 -5.83 9.15
N PRO A 76 -8.83 -6.94 9.49
CA PRO A 76 -8.24 -8.29 9.45
C PRO A 76 -7.63 -8.66 8.09
N VAL A 77 -8.23 -8.14 7.03
CA VAL A 77 -7.77 -8.34 5.63
C VAL A 77 -6.41 -7.69 5.37
N ALA A 78 -6.07 -6.57 6.02
CA ALA A 78 -4.73 -5.97 5.91
C ALA A 78 -3.74 -6.70 6.81
N ARG A 79 -4.09 -7.01 8.07
CA ARG A 79 -3.17 -7.64 9.03
C ARG A 79 -2.68 -9.03 8.61
N LEU A 80 -3.49 -9.81 7.89
CA LEU A 80 -3.15 -11.19 7.51
C LEU A 80 -2.55 -11.32 6.10
N ARG A 81 -2.49 -10.24 5.32
CA ARG A 81 -2.04 -10.27 3.92
C ARG A 81 -0.56 -9.93 3.80
N HIS A 82 0.29 -10.95 3.91
CA HIS A 82 1.65 -10.86 3.38
C HIS A 82 1.64 -11.05 1.86
N PHE A 83 2.53 -10.36 1.16
CA PHE A 83 2.80 -10.58 -0.26
C PHE A 83 4.21 -11.03 -0.44
#